data_AF-A0AB94IJM2-F1
#
_entry.id   AF-A0AB94IJM2-F1
#
_cell.length_a   1.000
_cell.length_b   1.000
_cell.length_c   1.000
_cell.angle_alpha   90.00
_cell.angle_beta   90.00
_cell.angle_gamma   90.00
#
_symmetry.space_group_name_H-M   'P 1'
#
loop_
_entity.id
_entity.type
_entity.pdbx_description
1 polymer ?
#
loop_
_entity_poly.entity_id
_entity_poly.type
_entity_poly.pdbx_seq_one_letter_code
_entity_poly.pdbx_strand_id
1 'polypeptide(L)'
;MFQTINGVQIREHDETKAIPNLTEKRFEIEYLDNVYLNKVVCIDIINIPVKGHQWKYGIKRLKDYGRMWMYVIKHNDFAENRKKYGEVCNLIHDKIGVYLQKEYGLNPVGSFIIDSMDKVYK
;
A
#
# COMPACT_ATOMS: atom_id res chain seq x y z
N MET A 1 -18.10 4.77 8.07
CA MET A 1 -18.52 5.93 7.25
C MET A 1 -17.35 6.33 6.38
N PHE A 2 -17.56 6.58 5.09
CA PHE A 2 -16.51 7.04 4.18
C PHE A 2 -16.18 8.51 4.43
N GLN A 3 -14.90 8.86 4.35
CA GLN A 3 -14.41 10.24 4.40
C GLN A 3 -13.88 10.63 3.02
N THR A 4 -14.24 11.82 2.54
CA THR A 4 -13.73 12.31 1.24
C THR A 4 -12.37 13.00 1.43
N ILE A 5 -11.34 12.50 0.75
CA ILE A 5 -9.97 13.03 0.77
C ILE A 5 -9.49 13.15 -0.68
N ASN A 6 -9.09 14.34 -1.12
CA ASN A 6 -8.47 14.57 -2.45
C ASN A 6 -9.17 13.87 -3.63
N GLY A 7 -10.51 13.93 -3.66
CA GLY A 7 -11.31 13.35 -4.75
C GLY A 7 -11.47 11.82 -4.71
N VAL A 8 -11.11 11.17 -3.61
CA VAL A 8 -11.47 9.77 -3.30
C VAL A 8 -12.26 9.71 -2.00
N GLN A 9 -13.09 8.68 -1.86
CA GLN A 9 -13.71 8.33 -0.60
C GLN A 9 -12.90 7.20 0.04
N ILE A 10 -12.46 7.38 1.28
CA ILE A 10 -11.67 6.39 2.02
C ILE A 10 -12.44 5.91 3.26
N ARG A 11 -12.35 4.62 3.55
CA ARG A 11 -12.87 4.00 4.78
C ARG A 11 -11.86 3.00 5.32
N GLU A 12 -11.48 3.15 6.58
CA GLU A 12 -10.76 2.09 7.30
C GLU A 12 -11.75 0.97 7.65
N HIS A 13 -11.33 -0.29 7.44
CA HIS A 13 -12.13 -1.46 7.83
C HIS A 13 -12.26 -1.57 9.35
N ASP A 14 -13.45 -2.00 9.81
CA ASP A 14 -13.77 -2.08 11.25
C ASP A 14 -12.83 -3.05 11.99
N GLU A 15 -12.38 -4.12 11.32
CA GLU A 15 -11.43 -5.10 11.83
C GLU A 15 -10.10 -4.47 12.26
N THR A 16 -9.54 -3.57 11.43
CA THR A 16 -8.28 -2.90 11.73
C THR A 16 -8.47 -1.65 12.57
N LYS A 17 -9.66 -1.05 12.53
CA LYS A 17 -10.03 0.11 13.36
C LYS A 17 -10.19 -0.26 14.83
N ALA A 18 -10.73 -1.44 15.11
CA ALA A 18 -10.95 -1.93 16.48
C ALA A 18 -9.64 -2.21 17.24
N ILE A 19 -8.51 -2.39 16.54
CA ILE A 19 -7.23 -2.75 17.14
C ILE A 19 -6.16 -1.70 16.79
N PRO A 20 -5.84 -0.78 17.71
CA PRO A 20 -4.94 0.34 17.42
C PRO A 20 -3.48 -0.07 17.20
N ASN A 21 -3.04 -1.21 17.76
CA ASN A 21 -1.65 -1.69 17.67
C ASN A 21 -1.40 -2.71 16.54
N LEU A 22 -2.29 -2.80 15.56
CA LEU A 22 -2.13 -3.77 14.48
C LEU A 22 -0.99 -3.34 13.54
N THR A 23 -0.13 -4.30 13.14
CA THR A 23 0.90 -4.07 12.12
C THR A 23 0.34 -4.06 10.69
N GLU A 24 -0.98 -4.12 10.54
CA GLU A 24 -1.70 -4.09 9.27
C GLU A 24 -2.94 -3.20 9.41
N LYS A 25 -3.17 -2.33 8.44
CA LYS A 25 -4.33 -1.45 8.38
C LYS A 25 -4.98 -1.63 7.02
N ARG A 26 -6.28 -1.90 6.98
CA ARG A 26 -7.01 -2.14 5.73
C ARG A 26 -7.89 -0.94 5.42
N PHE A 27 -7.78 -0.45 4.19
CA PHE A 27 -8.55 0.67 3.67
C PHE A 27 -9.31 0.27 2.42
N GLU A 28 -10.53 0.77 2.32
CA GLU A 28 -11.35 0.75 1.14
C GLU A 28 -11.35 2.15 0.53
N ILE A 29 -11.00 2.25 -0.75
CA ILE A 29 -10.88 3.52 -1.46
C ILE A 29 -11.80 3.49 -2.69
N GLU A 30 -12.75 4.40 -2.73
CA GLU A 30 -13.66 4.61 -3.85
C GLU A 30 -13.25 5.84 -4.66
N TYR A 31 -13.12 5.66 -5.96
CA TYR A 31 -12.76 6.71 -6.92
C TYR A 31 -14.00 7.39 -7.47
N LEU A 32 -14.13 8.69 -7.21
CA LEU A 32 -15.29 9.48 -7.66
C LEU A 32 -15.24 9.84 -9.14
N ASP A 33 -14.08 9.71 -9.77
CA ASP A 33 -13.79 10.19 -11.14
C ASP A 33 -14.15 9.16 -12.25
N ASN A 34 -14.61 7.95 -11.90
CA ASN A 34 -15.00 6.88 -12.84
C ASN A 34 -13.92 6.49 -13.89
N VAL A 35 -12.67 6.94 -13.72
CA VAL A 35 -11.57 6.69 -14.66
C VAL A 35 -11.11 5.23 -14.60
N TYR A 36 -11.38 4.53 -13.50
CA TYR A 36 -10.88 3.18 -13.24
C TYR A 36 -12.00 2.14 -13.35
N LEU A 37 -11.68 1.01 -14.02
CA LEU A 37 -12.60 -0.11 -14.29
C LEU A 37 -13.30 -0.66 -13.04
N ASN A 38 -12.63 -0.60 -11.88
CA ASN A 38 -13.22 -0.94 -10.59
C ASN A 38 -13.38 0.36 -9.79
N LYS A 39 -14.64 0.69 -9.43
CA LYS A 39 -14.97 1.90 -8.65
C LYS A 39 -14.30 1.93 -7.28
N VAL A 40 -14.06 0.75 -6.71
CA VAL A 40 -13.52 0.56 -5.37
C VAL A 40 -12.28 -0.30 -5.43
N VAL A 41 -11.26 0.09 -4.66
CA VAL A 41 -10.01 -0.66 -4.46
C VAL A 41 -9.81 -0.87 -2.96
N CYS A 42 -9.61 -2.12 -2.56
CA CYS A 42 -9.19 -2.48 -1.21
C CYS A 42 -7.67 -2.58 -1.15
N ILE A 43 -7.08 -1.93 -0.14
CA ILE A 43 -5.64 -1.88 0.05
C ILE A 43 -5.32 -2.21 1.49
N ASP A 44 -4.36 -3.11 1.66
CA ASP A 44 -3.77 -3.40 2.95
C ASP A 44 -2.49 -2.57 3.08
N ILE A 45 -2.28 -1.90 4.20
CA ILE A 45 -1.04 -1.21 4.53
C ILE A 45 -0.40 -1.96 5.67
N ILE A 46 0.72 -2.64 5.38
CA ILE A 46 1.35 -3.57 6.31
C ILE A 46 2.73 -3.04 6.70
N ASN A 47 3.01 -3.06 7.99
CA ASN A 47 4.31 -2.76 8.54
C ASN A 47 5.16 -4.03 8.50
N ILE A 48 6.08 -4.14 7.54
CA ILE A 48 6.92 -5.34 7.35
C ILE A 48 8.42 -5.01 7.47
N PRO A 49 9.26 -5.97 7.89
CA PRO A 49 10.71 -5.81 7.84
C PRO A 49 11.20 -5.80 6.38
N VAL A 50 11.90 -4.74 5.98
CA VAL A 50 12.39 -4.55 4.62
C VAL A 50 13.91 -4.70 4.58
N LYS A 51 14.37 -5.66 3.77
CA LYS A 51 15.79 -5.84 3.45
C LYS A 51 16.00 -5.57 1.97
N GLY A 52 17.05 -4.83 1.65
CA GLY A 52 17.42 -4.51 0.28
C GLY A 52 18.88 -4.78 0.01
N HIS A 53 19.28 -4.51 -1.22
CA HIS A 53 20.68 -4.58 -1.62
C HIS A 53 21.15 -3.19 -2.00
N GLN A 54 22.24 -2.73 -1.41
CA GLN A 54 22.89 -1.50 -1.79
C GLN A 54 24.19 -1.83 -2.50
N TRP A 55 24.35 -1.33 -3.72
CA TRP A 55 25.61 -1.36 -4.44
C TRP A 55 26.47 -0.20 -3.96
N LYS A 56 27.65 -0.48 -3.41
CA LYS A 56 28.63 0.54 -3.04
C LYS A 56 30.02 0.07 -3.43
N TYR A 57 30.73 0.89 -4.21
CA TYR A 57 32.05 0.56 -4.76
C TYR A 57 32.08 -0.79 -5.51
N GLY A 58 31.06 -1.07 -6.33
CA GLY A 58 30.97 -2.33 -7.09
C GLY A 58 30.61 -3.56 -6.27
N ILE A 59 30.43 -3.44 -4.95
CA ILE A 59 30.05 -4.56 -4.07
C ILE A 59 28.58 -4.46 -3.69
N LYS A 60 27.82 -5.54 -3.92
CA LYS A 60 26.43 -5.69 -3.48
C LYS A 60 26.41 -6.09 -2.00
N ARG A 61 25.95 -5.20 -1.13
CA ARG A 61 25.77 -5.47 0.31
C ARG A 61 24.29 -5.58 0.65
N LEU A 62 23.96 -6.54 1.52
CA LEU A 62 22.65 -6.60 2.15
C LEU A 62 22.53 -5.42 3.12
N LYS A 63 21.44 -4.66 3.03
CA LYS A 63 21.12 -3.56 3.93
C LYS A 63 19.75 -3.80 4.54
N ASP A 64 19.70 -3.73 5.86
CA ASP A 64 18.45 -3.72 6.60
C ASP A 64 17.92 -2.28 6.63
N TYR A 65 16.68 -2.08 6.17
CA TYR A 65 15.99 -0.79 6.19
C TYR A 65 15.04 -0.68 7.39
N GLY A 66 15.02 -1.69 8.27
CA GLY A 66 14.11 -1.78 9.39
C GLY A 66 12.70 -2.13 8.95
N ARG A 67 11.72 -1.80 9.79
CA ARG A 67 10.31 -2.00 9.47
C ARG A 67 9.74 -0.79 8.76
N MET A 68 9.05 -1.01 7.66
CA MET A 68 8.44 0.04 6.86
C MET A 68 6.97 -0.29 6.59
N TRP A 69 6.13 0.74 6.57
CA TRP A 69 4.75 0.61 6.10
C TRP A 69 4.77 0.50 4.58
N MET A 70 4.03 -0.46 4.05
CA MET A 70 4.02 -0.78 2.63
C MET A 70 2.58 -0.94 2.15
N TYR A 71 2.29 -0.44 0.95
CA TYR A 71 1.04 -0.79 0.28
C TYR A 71 1.09 -2.24 -0.17
N VAL A 72 0.05 -2.99 0.15
CA VAL A 72 -0.20 -4.39 -0.19
C VAL A 72 -1.52 -4.47 -0.93
N ILE A 73 -1.44 -4.87 -2.20
CA ILE A 73 -2.60 -5.21 -3.01
C ILE A 73 -2.64 -6.72 -3.13
N LYS A 74 -3.75 -7.35 -2.72
CA LYS A 74 -3.99 -8.79 -2.86
C LYS A 74 -4.77 -9.03 -4.15
N HIS A 75 -4.18 -9.68 -5.14
CA HIS A 75 -4.86 -10.00 -6.41
C HIS A 75 -4.35 -11.30 -7.04
N ASN A 76 -5.22 -12.02 -7.76
CA ASN A 76 -4.92 -13.34 -8.33
C ASN A 76 -4.00 -13.29 -9.58
N ASP A 77 -4.13 -12.27 -10.43
CA ASP A 77 -3.42 -12.18 -11.73
C ASP A 77 -2.24 -11.19 -11.76
N PHE A 78 -1.22 -11.43 -10.93
CA PHE A 78 -0.08 -10.51 -10.75
C PHE A 78 0.84 -10.37 -11.97
N ALA A 79 1.22 -11.47 -12.62
CA ALA A 79 2.28 -11.46 -13.63
C ALA A 79 1.96 -10.56 -14.84
N GLU A 80 0.68 -10.47 -15.20
CA GLU A 80 0.21 -9.69 -16.34
C GLU A 80 -0.02 -8.21 -15.99
N ASN A 81 -0.19 -7.87 -14.71
CA ASN A 81 -0.73 -6.56 -14.30
C ASN A 81 0.17 -5.74 -13.37
N ARG A 82 1.40 -6.19 -13.09
CA ARG A 82 2.37 -5.51 -12.18
C ARG A 82 2.50 -3.99 -12.45
N LYS A 83 2.63 -3.59 -13.71
CA LYS A 83 2.81 -2.18 -14.09
C LYS A 83 1.57 -1.34 -13.75
N LYS A 84 0.39 -1.87 -14.05
CA LYS A 84 -0.92 -1.24 -13.77
C LYS A 84 -1.13 -1.05 -12.27
N TYR A 85 -0.81 -2.05 -11.45
CA TYR A 85 -0.96 -1.93 -10.00
C TYR A 85 0.07 -1.01 -9.34
N GLY A 86 1.30 -0.94 -9.88
CA GLY A 86 2.29 0.05 -9.46
C GLY A 86 1.82 1.49 -9.68
N GLU A 87 1.21 1.75 -10.85
CA GLU A 87 0.60 3.06 -11.16
C GLU A 87 -0.56 3.38 -10.20
N VAL A 88 -1.43 2.40 -9.90
CA VAL A 88 -2.51 2.54 -8.92
C VAL A 88 -1.97 2.87 -7.52
N CYS A 89 -0.95 2.16 -7.03
CA CYS A 89 -0.33 2.47 -5.74
C CYS A 89 0.24 3.90 -5.68
N ASN A 90 0.92 4.35 -6.73
CA ASN A 90 1.45 5.71 -6.79
C ASN A 90 0.33 6.75 -6.73
N LEU A 91 -0.73 6.54 -7.52
CA LEU A 91 -1.89 7.43 -7.52
C LEU A 91 -2.57 7.50 -6.15
N ILE A 92 -2.73 6.36 -5.47
CA ILE A 92 -3.24 6.32 -4.09
C ILE A 92 -2.30 7.05 -3.15
N HIS A 93 -0.99 6.81 -3.24
CA HIS A 93 -0.02 7.51 -2.41
C HIS A 93 -0.08 9.02 -2.59
N ASP A 94 -0.20 9.50 -3.83
CA ASP A 94 -0.33 10.93 -4.12
C ASP A 94 -1.63 11.52 -3.57
N LYS A 95 -2.74 10.77 -3.65
CA LYS A 95 -4.05 11.25 -3.16
C LYS A 95 -4.17 11.21 -1.63
N ILE A 96 -3.74 10.14 -0.97
CA ILE A 96 -4.01 9.91 0.46
C ILE A 96 -2.77 9.76 1.34
N GLY A 97 -1.55 9.74 0.79
CA GLY A 97 -0.33 9.52 1.56
C GLY A 97 -0.12 10.53 2.68
N VAL A 98 -0.37 11.82 2.41
CA VAL A 98 -0.30 12.89 3.42
C VAL A 98 -1.36 12.69 4.52
N TYR A 99 -2.55 12.23 4.16
CA TYR A 99 -3.62 11.94 5.11
C TYR A 99 -3.23 10.76 6.02
N LEU A 100 -2.74 9.66 5.44
CA LEU A 100 -2.26 8.49 6.17
C LEU A 100 -1.15 8.85 7.17
N GLN A 101 -0.24 9.74 6.77
CA GLN A 101 0.83 10.21 7.65
C GLN A 101 0.31 11.07 8.80
N LYS A 102 -0.65 11.97 8.54
CA LYS A 102 -1.18 12.90 9.56
C LYS A 102 -2.09 12.20 10.57
N GLU A 103 -3.02 11.38 10.10
CA GLU A 103 -4.04 10.76 10.96
C GLU A 103 -3.53 9.51 11.65
N TYR A 104 -2.68 8.73 10.97
CA TYR A 104 -2.26 7.41 11.44
C TYR A 104 -0.76 7.29 11.70
N GLY A 105 0.04 8.32 11.41
CA GLY A 105 1.51 8.23 11.49
C GLY A 105 2.12 7.26 10.48
N LEU A 106 1.34 6.84 9.47
CA LEU A 106 1.78 5.88 8.46
C LEU A 106 2.49 6.63 7.35
N ASN A 107 3.78 6.35 7.16
CA ASN A 107 4.51 6.80 5.98
C ASN A 107 4.77 5.58 5.08
N PRO A 108 3.82 5.18 4.22
CA PRO A 108 4.01 4.04 3.35
C PRO A 108 5.04 4.36 2.27
N VAL A 109 6.21 3.69 2.32
CA VAL A 109 7.36 4.00 1.46
C VAL A 109 7.53 2.91 0.41
N GLY A 110 6.73 3.00 -0.65
CA GLY A 110 6.71 2.05 -1.76
C GLY A 110 5.54 1.07 -1.72
N SER A 111 5.50 0.20 -2.71
CA SER A 111 4.46 -0.82 -2.88
C SER A 111 5.09 -2.21 -2.96
N PHE A 112 4.47 -3.18 -2.33
CA PHE A 112 4.70 -4.59 -2.58
C PHE A 112 3.37 -5.24 -2.92
N ILE A 113 3.35 -6.08 -3.93
CA ILE A 113 2.14 -6.85 -4.24
C ILE A 113 2.31 -8.21 -3.61
N ILE A 114 1.29 -8.65 -2.88
CA ILE A 114 1.24 -9.99 -2.30
C ILE A 114 0.20 -10.76 -3.11
N ASP A 115 0.63 -11.78 -3.86
CA ASP A 115 -0.31 -12.62 -4.59
C ASP A 115 -1.12 -13.52 -3.64
N SER A 116 -2.10 -14.25 -4.18
CA SER A 116 -2.92 -15.20 -3.42
C SER A 116 -2.13 -16.38 -2.83
N MET A 117 -0.84 -16.51 -3.16
CA MET A 117 0.10 -17.47 -2.59
C MET A 117 1.06 -16.84 -1.57
N ASP A 118 0.75 -15.64 -1.07
CA ASP A 118 1.56 -14.87 -0.13
C ASP A 118 2.97 -14.51 -0.63
N LYS A 119 3.23 -14.58 -1.94
CA LYS A 119 4.52 -14.16 -2.49
C LYS A 119 4.57 -12.65 -2.59
N VAL A 120 5.63 -12.07 -2.00
CA VAL A 120 5.91 -10.64 -2.00
C VAL A 120 6.73 -10.28 -3.23
N TYR A 121 6.20 -9.40 -4.07
CA TYR A 121 6.89 -8.87 -5.25
C TYR A 121 7.21 -7.38 -5.08
N LYS A 122 8.46 -7.00 -5.36
CA LYS A 122 8.96 -5.62 -5.42
C LYS A 122 8.87 -5.07 -6.83
#